data_AF-A0A6P0RZ44-F1
#
_entry.id   AF-A0A6P0RZ44-F1
#
_cell.length_a   1.000
_cell.length_b   1.000
_cell.length_c   1.000
_cell.angle_alpha   90.00
_cell.angle_beta   90.00
_cell.angle_gamma   90.00
#
_symmetry.space_group_name_H-M   'P 1'
#
loop_
_entity.id
_entity.type
_entity.pdbx_description
1 polymer ?
#
loop_
_entity_poly.entity_id
_entity_poly.type
_entity_poly.pdbx_seq_one_letter_code
_entity_poly.pdbx_strand_id
1 'polypeptide(L)' 'MYKGLLLNRMTSRIRHSLELQEILSATVSEMRSFLDTDRVKIYRFEPDGSGQVIAESIAPNRLPSMLGLHFPAGD' A
#
# COMPACT_ATOMS: atom_id res chain seq x y z
N MET A 1 -6.68 -11.48 33.85
CA MET A 1 -7.61 -10.62 33.07
C MET A 1 -6.92 -9.73 32.03
N TYR A 2 -5.73 -9.14 32.28
CA TYR A 2 -5.06 -8.21 31.34
C TYR A 2 -4.47 -8.82 30.05
N LYS A 3 -4.10 -10.11 30.04
CA LYS A 3 -3.48 -10.77 28.87
C LYS A 3 -4.38 -10.87 27.63
N GLY A 4 -5.68 -11.12 27.81
CA GLY A 4 -6.64 -11.27 26.70
C GLY A 4 -6.92 -9.97 25.94
N LEU A 5 -6.94 -8.84 26.64
CA LEU A 5 -7.14 -7.52 26.04
C LEU A 5 -5.95 -7.07 25.18
N LEU A 6 -4.72 -7.38 25.62
CA LEU A 6 -3.52 -7.10 24.84
C LEU A 6 -3.48 -7.94 23.56
N LEU A 7 -3.80 -9.24 23.66
CA LEU A 7 -3.95 -10.13 22.52
C LEU A 7 -5.02 -9.63 21.54
N ASN A 8 -6.21 -9.25 22.03
CA ASN A 8 -7.26 -8.71 21.18
C ASN A 8 -6.85 -7.39 20.50
N ARG A 9 -6.13 -6.51 21.20
CA ARG A 9 -5.61 -5.26 20.62
C ARG A 9 -4.52 -5.52 19.58
N MET A 10 -3.61 -6.45 19.84
CA MET A 10 -2.59 -6.87 18.86
C MET A 10 -3.24 -7.48 17.62
N THR A 11 -4.17 -8.43 17.81
CA THR A 11 -4.92 -9.07 16.72
C THR A 11 -5.78 -8.08 15.96
N SER A 12 -6.44 -7.12 16.63
CA SER A 12 -7.19 -6.04 15.99
C SER A 12 -6.27 -5.11 15.20
N ARG A 13 -5.09 -4.74 15.71
CA ARG A 13 -4.11 -3.95 14.95
C ARG A 13 -3.56 -4.71 13.73
N ILE A 14 -3.30 -6.01 13.88
CA ILE A 14 -2.90 -6.91 12.77
C ILE A 14 -4.02 -7.02 11.73
N ARG A 15 -5.29 -7.09 12.16
CA ARG A 15 -6.46 -7.11 11.28
C ARG A 15 -6.73 -5.77 10.60
N HIS A 16 -6.56 -4.65 11.30
CA HIS A 16 -6.68 -3.32 10.69
C HIS A 16 -5.58 -3.04 9.66
N SER A 17 -4.37 -3.60 9.82
CA SER A 17 -3.36 -3.53 8.76
C SER A 17 -3.70 -4.38 7.53
N LEU A 18 -4.50 -5.45 7.69
CA LEU A 18 -4.98 -6.26 6.57
C LEU A 18 -6.04 -5.48 5.75
N GLU A 19 -6.96 -4.78 6.42
CA GLU A 19 -7.95 -3.91 5.76
C GLU A 19 -7.29 -2.75 4.98
N LEU A 20 -6.21 -2.17 5.51
CA LEU A 20 -5.52 -1.08 4.80
C LEU A 20 -4.98 -1.54 3.44
N GLN A 21 -4.33 -2.71 3.37
CA GLN A 21 -3.80 -3.20 2.09
C GLN A 21 -4.93 -3.48 1.09
N GLU A 22 -6.07 -3.99 1.56
CA GLU A 22 -7.26 -4.22 0.72
C GLU A 22 -7.82 -2.89 0.19
N ILE A 23 -8.01 -1.88 1.04
CA ILE A 23 -8.46 -0.54 0.65
C ILE A 23 -7.51 0.08 -0.38
N LEU A 24 -6.19 0.04 -0.12
CA LEU A 24 -5.20 0.61 -1.02
C LEU A 24 -5.16 -0.12 -2.36
N SER A 25 -5.28 -1.45 -2.36
CA SER A 25 -5.30 -2.28 -3.56
C SER A 25 -6.56 -2.03 -4.41
N ALA A 26 -7.73 -1.92 -3.76
CA ALA A 26 -8.97 -1.55 -4.43
C ALA A 26 -8.86 -0.15 -5.05
N THR A 27 -8.33 0.82 -4.28
CA THR A 27 -8.15 2.21 -4.73
C THR A 27 -7.29 2.29 -5.99
N VAL A 28 -6.11 1.67 -6.02
CA VAL A 28 -5.24 1.73 -7.21
C VAL A 28 -5.86 1.03 -8.42
N SER A 29 -6.64 -0.03 -8.21
CA SER A 29 -7.35 -0.75 -9.28
C SER A 29 -8.46 0.10 -9.89
N GLU A 30 -9.33 0.67 -9.06
CA GLU A 30 -10.44 1.52 -9.48
C GLU A 30 -9.94 2.80 -10.16
N MET A 31 -8.92 3.46 -9.58
CA MET A 31 -8.33 4.66 -10.17
C MET A 31 -7.67 4.39 -11.52
N ARG A 32 -6.97 3.26 -11.69
CA ARG A 32 -6.35 2.91 -12.99
C ARG A 32 -7.43 2.71 -14.05
N SER A 33 -8.51 2.04 -13.71
CA SER A 33 -9.67 1.85 -14.59
C SER A 33 -10.36 3.16 -14.92
N PHE A 34 -10.57 4.03 -13.93
CA PHE A 34 -11.22 5.33 -14.12
C PHE A 34 -10.40 6.29 -14.98
N LEU A 35 -9.07 6.34 -14.78
CA LEU A 35 -8.17 7.22 -15.50
C LEU A 35 -7.74 6.68 -16.87
N ASP A 36 -8.09 5.43 -17.20
CA ASP A 36 -7.63 4.70 -18.39
C ASP A 36 -6.11 4.84 -18.62
N THR A 37 -5.34 4.53 -17.58
CA THR A 37 -3.88 4.70 -17.58
C THR A 37 -3.15 3.37 -17.38
N ASP A 38 -1.86 3.35 -17.74
CA ASP A 38 -1.02 2.16 -17.67
C ASP A 38 -0.61 1.81 -16.23
N ARG A 39 -0.59 2.77 -15.31
CA ARG A 39 -0.23 2.56 -13.91
C ARG A 39 -0.85 3.58 -12.97
N VAL A 40 -1.32 3.09 -11.82
CA VAL A 40 -1.55 3.89 -10.60
C VAL A 40 -0.78 3.25 -9.45
N LYS A 41 -0.15 4.07 -8.61
CA LYS A 41 0.56 3.62 -7.41
C LYS A 41 0.30 4.54 -6.24
N ILE A 42 0.29 3.99 -5.03
CA ILE A 42 0.28 4.76 -3.78
C ILE A 42 1.68 4.73 -3.19
N TYR A 43 2.23 5.91 -2.96
CA TYR A 43 3.56 6.13 -2.44
C TYR A 43 3.48 6.62 -0.98
N ARG A 44 4.09 5.89 -0.05
CA ARG A 44 4.17 6.27 1.36
C ARG A 44 5.50 6.96 1.62
N PHE A 45 5.45 8.19 2.11
CA PHE A 45 6.63 8.89 2.62
C PHE A 45 6.96 8.40 4.03
N GLU A 46 8.26 8.22 4.27
CA GLU A 46 8.84 7.97 5.58
C GLU A 46 9.35 9.30 6.19
N PRO A 47 9.60 9.37 7.51
CA PRO A 47 9.98 10.62 8.18
C PRO A 47 11.27 11.27 7.68
N ASP A 48 12.18 10.49 7.09
CA ASP A 48 13.43 10.97 6.50
C ASP A 48 13.26 11.50 5.07
N GLY A 49 12.02 11.53 4.55
CA GLY A 49 11.68 11.98 3.21
C GLY A 49 11.83 10.90 2.14
N SER A 50 12.41 9.74 2.46
CA SER A 50 12.38 8.58 1.57
C SER A 50 10.95 8.07 1.42
N GLY A 51 10.73 7.11 0.53
CA GLY A 51 9.43 6.45 0.51
C GLY A 51 9.37 5.16 -0.27
N GLN A 52 8.20 4.54 -0.20
CA GLN A 52 7.95 3.21 -0.71
C GLN A 52 6.65 3.17 -1.51
N VAL A 53 6.62 2.41 -2.59
CA VAL A 53 5.36 2.06 -3.26
C VAL A 53 4.67 0.95 -2.47
N ILE A 54 3.53 1.26 -1.85
CA ILE A 54 2.81 0.36 -0.95
C ILE A 54 1.56 -0.28 -1.58
N ALA A 55 1.09 0.27 -2.70
CA ALA A 55 0.06 -0.35 -3.55
C ALA A 55 0.29 0.05 -5.00
N GLU A 56 -0.04 -0.85 -5.92
CA GLU A 56 0.17 -0.65 -7.36
C GLU A 56 -0.92 -1.38 -8.15
N SER A 57 -1.39 -0.76 -9.24
CA SER A 57 -2.12 -1.42 -10.32
C SER A 57 -1.42 -1.10 -11.63
N ILE A 58 -1.13 -2.11 -12.44
CA ILE A 58 -0.47 -2.00 -13.75
C ILE A 58 -1.31 -2.64 -14.84
N ALA A 59 -1.28 -2.05 -16.02
CA ALA A 59 -1.75 -2.71 -17.23
C ALA A 59 -0.88 -3.95 -17.51
N PRO A 60 -1.49 -5.10 -17.86
CA PRO A 60 -0.75 -6.31 -18.18
C PRO A 60 0.33 -6.08 -19.25
N ASN A 61 1.53 -6.62 -19.02
CA ASN A 61 2.65 -6.67 -19.97
C ASN A 61 3.17 -5.32 -20.49
N ARG A 62 2.87 -4.18 -19.84
CA ARG A 62 3.41 -2.87 -20.27
C ARG A 62 4.64 -2.41 -19.51
N LEU A 63 4.66 -2.57 -18.18
CA LEU A 63 5.66 -1.96 -17.31
C LEU A 63 6.12 -2.91 -16.20
N PRO A 64 7.39 -2.87 -15.76
CA PRO A 64 7.88 -3.66 -14.63
C PRO A 64 7.31 -3.13 -13.30
N SER A 65 6.85 -4.02 -12.42
CA SER A 65 6.26 -3.62 -11.13
C SER A 65 7.23 -2.79 -10.28
N MET A 66 6.70 -1.74 -9.64
CA MET A 66 7.41 -0.94 -8.64
C MET A 66 6.99 -1.28 -7.20
N LEU A 67 6.06 -2.22 -7.01
CA LEU A 67 5.53 -2.55 -5.70
C LEU A 67 6.66 -2.98 -4.74
N GLY A 68 6.71 -2.35 -3.57
CA GLY A 68 7.70 -2.62 -2.54
C GLY A 68 9.06 -1.93 -2.73
N LEU A 69 9.31 -1.31 -3.88
CA LEU A 69 10.55 -0.54 -4.10
C LEU A 69 10.60 0.68 -3.17
N HIS A 70 11.79 0.94 -2.63
CA HIS A 70 12.10 2.11 -1.83
C HIS A 70 12.95 3.08 -2.63
N PHE A 71 12.68 4.37 -2.48
CA PHE A 71 13.34 5.44 -3.20
C PHE A 71 13.83 6.48 -2.16
N PRO A 72 15.06 7.01 -2.29
CA PRO A 72 15.59 8.02 -1.39
C PRO A 72 14.81 9.35 -1.52
N ALA A 73 15.00 10.25 -0.57
CA ALA A 73 14.30 11.54 -0.53
C ALA A 73 14.62 12.49 -1.70
N GLY A 74 15.68 12.20 -2.47
CA GLY A 74 16.15 13.03 -3.58
C GLY A 74 15.77 12.54 -4.97
N ASP A 75 14.93 11.50 -5.07
CA ASP A 75 14.43 10.97 -6.35
C ASP A 75 13.39 11.87 -7.03
#